data_AF-A0A382U977-F1
#
_entry.id   AF-A0A382U977-F1
#
_cell.length_a   1.000
_cell.length_b   1.000
_cell.length_c   1.000
_cell.angle_alpha   90.00
_cell.angle_beta   90.00
_cell.angle_gamma   90.00
#
_symmetry.space_group_name_H-M   'P 1'
#
loop_
_entity.id
_entity.type
_entity.pdbx_description
1 polymer ?
#
loop_
_entity_poly.entity_id
_entity_poly.type
_entity_poly.pdbx_seq_one_letter_code
_entity_poly.pdbx_strand_id
1 'polypeptide(L)'
;MKLNILNKVYTEIPVLDLGPYMAGENGALEELGVQVRNIQETIGFWAVINHGVAWKKLEETYKQLKQFFALPDDEKRRYLINELSIGYVPPKSTKYITSIINENTKKDLNETLITALERPPDHPLIKAGTRFVGPN
;
A
#
# COMPACT_ATOMS: atom_id res chain seq x y z
N MET A 1 -13.18 -3.06 27.27
CA MET A 1 -11.88 -2.38 27.41
C MET A 1 -12.02 -0.99 26.81
N LYS A 2 -12.16 0.06 27.64
CA LYS A 2 -12.23 1.45 27.16
C LYS A 2 -10.83 1.84 26.71
N LEU A 3 -10.62 2.09 25.41
CA LEU A 3 -9.38 2.72 24.97
C LEU A 3 -9.35 4.11 25.62
N ASN A 4 -8.43 4.27 26.56
CA ASN A 4 -8.07 5.57 27.10
C ASN A 4 -7.21 6.23 26.01
N ILE A 5 -7.86 6.84 25.01
CA ILE A 5 -7.17 7.58 23.96
C ILE A 5 -6.55 8.79 24.68
N LEU A 6 -5.25 8.69 24.96
CA LEU A 6 -4.45 9.78 25.49
C LEU A 6 -4.70 11.02 24.62
N ASN A 7 -4.97 12.16 25.26
CA ASN A 7 -5.21 13.48 24.69
C ASN A 7 -3.98 14.07 23.96
N LYS A 8 -3.16 13.24 23.29
CA LYS A 8 -2.00 13.69 22.53
C LYS A 8 -2.45 14.00 21.12
N VAL A 9 -2.61 15.29 20.84
CA VAL A 9 -2.83 15.80 19.50
C VAL A 9 -1.50 15.74 18.75
N TYR A 10 -1.46 14.97 17.67
CA TYR A 10 -0.33 14.96 16.74
C TYR A 10 -0.56 16.03 15.68
N THR A 11 0.31 17.03 15.63
CA THR A 11 0.25 18.12 14.64
C THR A 11 1.14 17.88 13.43
N GLU A 12 2.00 16.86 13.50
CA GLU A 12 2.95 16.49 12.45
C GLU A 12 2.92 14.97 12.24
N ILE A 13 3.15 14.54 11.01
CA ILE A 13 3.32 13.12 10.67
C ILE A 13 4.78 12.75 11.01
N PRO A 14 5.02 11.75 11.88
CA PRO A 14 6.38 11.28 12.15
C PRO A 14 7.09 10.85 10.85
N VAL A 15 8.37 11.19 10.75
CA VAL A 15 9.23 10.79 9.64
C VAL A 15 10.26 9.79 10.15
N LEU A 16 10.27 8.60 9.55
CA LEU A 16 11.22 7.54 9.83
C LEU A 16 12.38 7.63 8.82
N ASP A 17 13.59 7.90 9.31
CA ASP A 17 14.78 7.95 8.46
C ASP A 17 15.49 6.58 8.43
N LEU A 18 15.55 5.95 7.25
CA LEU A 18 16.27 4.68 7.08
C LEU A 18 17.76 4.87 6.77
N GLY A 19 18.25 6.10 6.59
CA GLY A 19 19.62 6.41 6.18
C GLY A 19 20.69 5.71 7.03
N PRO A 20 20.71 5.90 8.36
CA PRO A 20 21.70 5.26 9.25
C PRO A 20 21.67 3.73 9.17
N TYR A 21 20.46 3.14 9.11
CA TYR A 21 20.30 1.70 8.96
C TYR A 21 20.84 1.21 7.60
N MET A 22 20.53 1.93 6.51
CA MET A 22 21.01 1.62 5.17
C MET A 22 22.54 1.79 5.04
N ALA A 23 23.15 2.66 5.85
CA ALA A 23 24.59 2.86 5.92
C ALA A 23 25.32 1.82 6.80
N GLY A 24 24.58 0.96 7.52
CA GLY A 24 25.15 -0.06 8.40
C GLY A 24 25.75 0.51 9.69
N GLU A 25 25.25 1.66 10.16
CA GLU A 25 25.70 2.26 11.40
C GLU A 25 25.37 1.38 12.62
N ASN A 26 26.33 1.24 13.55
CA ASN A 26 26.14 0.44 14.76
C ASN A 26 24.98 0.98 15.60
N GLY A 27 24.01 0.13 15.94
CA GLY A 27 22.86 0.50 16.76
C GLY A 27 21.67 1.08 15.99
N ALA A 28 21.82 1.35 14.68
CA ALA A 28 20.77 2.00 13.90
C ALA A 28 19.52 1.12 13.72
N LEU A 29 19.68 -0.20 13.64
CA LEU A 29 18.55 -1.12 13.54
C LEU A 29 17.72 -1.13 14.83
N GLU A 30 18.39 -1.15 15.99
CA GLU A 30 17.76 -1.13 17.30
C GLU A 30 17.01 0.19 17.52
N GLU A 31 17.64 1.32 17.18
CA GLU A 31 17.02 2.63 17.28
C GLU A 31 15.79 2.74 16.36
N LEU A 32 15.92 2.31 15.11
CA LEU A 32 14.81 2.26 14.16
C LEU A 32 13.65 1.42 14.69
N GLY A 33 13.94 0.26 15.29
CA GLY A 33 12.94 -0.60 15.92
C GLY A 33 12.18 0.08 17.06
N VAL A 34 12.89 0.83 17.92
CA VAL A 34 12.27 1.62 19.00
C VAL A 34 11.35 2.70 18.43
N GLN A 35 11.78 3.41 17.38
CA GLN A 35 10.96 4.44 16.73
C GLN A 35 9.70 3.85 16.10
N VAL A 36 9.82 2.76 15.33
CA VAL A 36 8.67 2.07 14.72
C VAL A 36 7.68 1.62 15.77
N ARG A 37 8.15 0.99 16.86
CA ARG A 37 7.30 0.55 17.97
C ARG A 37 6.54 1.74 18.57
N ASN A 38 7.23 2.82 18.90
CA ASN A 38 6.62 3.98 19.53
C ASN A 38 5.55 4.63 18.62
N ILE A 39 5.82 4.74 17.32
CA ILE A 39 4.85 5.27 16.36
C ILE A 39 3.62 4.35 16.28
N GLN A 40 3.82 3.03 16.18
CA GLN A 40 2.73 2.05 16.07
C GLN A 40 1.87 1.96 17.34
N GLU A 41 2.47 2.07 18.52
CA GLU A 41 1.76 2.06 19.80
C GLU A 41 1.03 3.39 20.09
N THR A 42 1.27 4.43 19.27
CA THR A 42 0.72 5.77 19.52
C THR A 42 -0.18 6.29 18.40
N ILE A 43 0.39 6.74 17.28
CA ILE A 43 -0.34 7.35 16.16
C ILE A 43 -0.67 6.33 15.06
N GLY A 44 0.12 5.26 14.92
CA GLY A 44 -0.07 4.20 13.92
C GLY A 44 0.19 4.63 12.47
N PHE A 45 0.80 5.80 12.25
CA PHE A 45 1.01 6.38 10.92
C PHE A 45 2.33 7.17 10.86
N TRP A 46 3.11 7.00 9.78
CA TRP A 46 4.37 7.71 9.55
C TRP A 46 4.70 7.81 8.06
N ALA A 47 5.57 8.75 7.72
CA ALA A 47 6.28 8.80 6.44
C ALA A 47 7.68 8.18 6.59
N VAL A 48 8.30 7.76 5.49
CA VAL A 48 9.64 7.19 5.48
C VAL A 48 10.53 7.92 4.47
N ILE A 49 11.78 8.18 4.82
CA ILE A 49 12.80 8.80 3.95
C ILE A 49 14.05 7.92 3.88
N ASN A 50 14.91 8.19 2.90
CA ASN A 50 16.19 7.48 2.69
C ASN A 50 16.05 5.95 2.58
N HIS A 51 14.90 5.46 2.11
CA HIS A 51 14.58 4.04 1.95
C HIS A 51 15.22 3.39 0.71
N GLY A 52 16.08 4.11 -0.02
CA GLY A 52 16.83 3.59 -1.17
C GLY A 52 16.05 3.45 -2.49
N VAL A 53 14.77 3.84 -2.54
CA VAL A 53 14.03 3.84 -3.82
C VAL A 53 14.29 5.17 -4.55
N ALA A 54 14.92 5.07 -5.72
CA ALA A 54 15.25 6.24 -6.53
C ALA A 54 14.00 7.00 -6.99
N TRP A 55 14.03 8.33 -6.90
CA TRP A 55 12.93 9.21 -7.29
C TRP A 55 12.46 8.99 -8.73
N LYS A 56 13.42 8.84 -9.66
CA LYS A 56 13.14 8.54 -11.07
C LYS A 56 12.25 7.30 -11.27
N LYS A 57 12.44 6.25 -10.45
CA LYS A 57 11.63 5.03 -10.53
C LYS A 57 10.17 5.30 -10.13
N LEU A 58 9.96 6.13 -9.11
CA LEU A 58 8.61 6.56 -8.71
C LEU A 58 7.96 7.38 -9.82
N GLU A 59 8.67 8.36 -10.40
CA GLU A 59 8.17 9.18 -11.50
C GLU A 59 7.76 8.35 -12.72
N GLU A 60 8.58 7.36 -13.09
CA GLU A 60 8.28 6.41 -14.16
C GLU A 60 7.04 5.57 -13.85
N THR A 61 6.90 5.05 -12.62
CA THR A 61 5.70 4.31 -12.20
C THR A 61 4.44 5.19 -12.29
N TYR A 62 4.49 6.43 -11.79
CA TYR A 62 3.36 7.36 -11.89
C TYR A 62 3.01 7.68 -13.34
N LYS A 63 4.01 7.83 -14.22
CA LYS A 63 3.78 8.05 -15.66
C LYS A 63 3.02 6.89 -16.29
N GLN A 64 3.42 5.64 -16.01
CA GLN A 64 2.75 4.45 -16.54
C GLN A 64 1.31 4.31 -16.01
N LEU A 65 1.10 4.54 -14.70
CA LEU A 65 -0.24 4.50 -14.12
C LEU A 65 -1.16 5.57 -14.73
N LYS A 66 -0.67 6.80 -14.93
CA LYS A 66 -1.43 7.85 -15.62
C LYS A 66 -1.81 7.45 -17.04
N GLN A 67 -0.90 6.81 -17.77
CA GLN A 67 -1.18 6.31 -19.12
C GLN A 67 -2.26 5.21 -19.11
N PHE A 68 -2.16 4.24 -18.20
CA PHE A 68 -3.16 3.20 -18.05
C PHE A 68 -4.55 3.76 -17.70
N PHE A 69 -4.65 4.64 -16.72
CA PHE A 69 -5.95 5.17 -16.28
C PHE A 69 -6.58 6.15 -17.29
N ALA A 70 -5.77 6.73 -18.18
CA ALA A 70 -6.24 7.53 -19.31
C ALA A 70 -6.80 6.70 -20.47
N LEU A 71 -6.64 5.37 -20.47
CA LEU A 71 -7.25 4.50 -21.48
C LEU A 71 -8.79 4.57 -21.41
N PRO A 72 -9.48 4.34 -22.54
CA PRO A 72 -10.93 4.13 -22.56
C PRO A 72 -11.38 3.05 -21.57
N ASP A 73 -12.60 3.19 -21.03
CA ASP A 73 -13.13 2.28 -20.00
C ASP A 73 -13.22 0.83 -20.49
N ASP A 74 -13.60 0.63 -21.74
CA ASP A 74 -13.65 -0.68 -22.40
C ASP A 74 -12.26 -1.33 -22.49
N GLU A 75 -11.22 -0.57 -22.81
CA GLU A 75 -9.84 -1.08 -22.82
C GLU A 75 -9.36 -1.44 -21.40
N LYS A 76 -9.64 -0.61 -20.39
CA LYS A 76 -9.29 -0.92 -18.99
C LYS A 76 -9.99 -2.18 -18.50
N ARG A 77 -11.25 -2.39 -18.89
CA ARG A 77 -12.04 -3.58 -18.52
C ARG A 77 -11.52 -4.89 -19.10
N ARG A 78 -10.62 -4.87 -20.08
CA ARG A 78 -9.93 -6.08 -20.54
C ARG A 78 -8.99 -6.67 -19.49
N TYR A 79 -8.63 -5.86 -18.50
CA TYR A 79 -7.75 -6.23 -17.39
C TYR A 79 -8.51 -6.41 -16.08
N LEU A 80 -9.83 -6.66 -16.09
CA LEU A 80 -10.63 -6.81 -14.87
C LEU A 80 -9.97 -7.76 -13.85
N ILE A 81 -10.14 -7.42 -12.58
CA ILE A 81 -9.67 -8.24 -11.46
C ILE A 81 -10.08 -9.71 -11.65
N ASN A 82 -9.10 -10.61 -11.54
CA ASN A 82 -9.27 -12.05 -11.76
C ASN A 82 -9.41 -12.83 -10.44
N GLU A 83 -9.52 -14.15 -10.53
CA GLU A 83 -9.63 -15.07 -9.38
C GLU A 83 -8.42 -15.00 -8.42
N LEU A 84 -7.26 -14.55 -8.90
CA LEU A 84 -6.06 -14.32 -8.08
C LEU A 84 -6.06 -12.92 -7.44
N SER A 85 -7.13 -12.14 -7.58
CA SER A 85 -7.26 -10.77 -7.07
C SER A 85 -6.23 -9.78 -7.64
N ILE A 86 -5.84 -9.98 -8.90
CA ILE A 86 -4.97 -9.08 -9.67
C ILE A 86 -5.76 -8.52 -10.84
N GLY A 87 -5.50 -7.26 -11.17
CA GLY A 87 -6.12 -6.56 -12.29
C GLY A 87 -6.83 -5.27 -11.89
N TYR A 88 -7.58 -4.74 -12.84
CA TYR A 88 -8.33 -3.51 -12.79
C TYR A 88 -9.63 -3.67 -11.99
N VAL A 89 -9.84 -2.75 -11.05
CA VAL A 89 -11.06 -2.58 -10.26
C VAL A 89 -11.71 -1.26 -10.68
N PRO A 90 -12.86 -1.31 -11.37
CA PRO A 90 -13.60 -0.11 -11.76
C PRO A 90 -14.01 0.74 -10.55
N PRO A 91 -14.28 2.03 -10.73
CA PRO A 91 -14.82 2.87 -9.66
C PRO A 91 -16.18 2.34 -9.20
N LYS A 92 -16.51 2.56 -7.92
CA LYS A 92 -17.74 2.06 -7.28
C LYS A 92 -17.84 0.52 -7.28
N SER A 93 -16.72 -0.18 -7.28
CA SER A 93 -16.65 -1.64 -7.08
C SER A 93 -16.63 -2.02 -5.60
N THR A 94 -15.93 -1.25 -4.76
CA THR A 94 -15.69 -1.58 -3.35
C THR A 94 -16.46 -0.65 -2.40
N LYS A 95 -16.76 -1.18 -1.20
CA LYS A 95 -17.24 -0.41 -0.05
C LYS A 95 -16.49 -0.92 1.18
N TYR A 96 -15.60 -0.11 1.74
CA TYR A 96 -14.90 -0.45 2.98
C TYR A 96 -15.74 -0.10 4.20
N ILE A 97 -16.06 -1.11 5.01
CA ILE A 97 -16.68 -0.95 6.33
C ILE A 97 -15.66 -1.38 7.38
N THR A 98 -14.78 -0.47 7.76
CA THR A 98 -13.67 -0.73 8.70
C THR A 98 -13.78 0.07 9.99
N SER A 99 -14.64 1.08 10.03
CA SER A 99 -14.82 1.95 11.18
C SER A 99 -16.04 1.53 12.00
N ILE A 100 -15.86 1.41 13.31
CA ILE A 100 -16.96 1.30 14.27
C ILE A 100 -17.58 2.66 14.61
N ILE A 101 -16.97 3.76 14.16
CA ILE A 101 -17.37 5.14 14.47
C ILE A 101 -18.14 5.76 13.30
N ASN A 102 -17.69 5.51 12.06
CA ASN A 102 -18.30 6.08 10.87
C ASN A 102 -19.08 5.01 10.10
N GLU A 103 -20.38 5.23 9.94
CA GLU A 103 -21.23 4.40 9.10
C GLU A 103 -20.99 4.72 7.61
N ASN A 104 -20.10 3.95 6.97
CA ASN A 104 -19.85 4.12 5.54
C ASN A 104 -20.90 3.38 4.69
N THR A 105 -21.76 4.15 4.04
CA THR A 105 -22.78 3.64 3.12
C THR A 105 -22.39 3.77 1.64
N LYS A 106 -21.31 4.49 1.33
CA LYS A 106 -20.92 4.84 -0.04
C LYS A 106 -19.81 3.93 -0.55
N LYS A 107 -19.88 3.63 -1.85
CA LYS A 107 -18.80 2.93 -2.56
C LYS A 107 -17.66 3.89 -2.88
N ASP A 108 -16.44 3.35 -2.98
CA ASP A 108 -15.26 4.16 -3.28
C ASP A 108 -15.33 4.70 -4.72
N LEU A 109 -14.89 5.95 -4.90
CA LEU A 109 -14.91 6.61 -6.21
C LEU A 109 -13.64 6.38 -7.01
N ASN A 110 -12.59 5.84 -6.40
CA ASN A 110 -11.34 5.55 -7.07
C ASN A 110 -11.49 4.31 -7.97
N GLU A 111 -10.75 4.31 -9.07
CA GLU A 111 -10.37 3.10 -9.77
C GLU A 111 -9.03 2.59 -9.23
N THR A 112 -8.76 1.29 -9.37
CA THR A 112 -7.54 0.66 -8.84
C THR A 112 -6.97 -0.31 -9.86
N LEU A 113 -5.66 -0.39 -9.97
CA LEU A 113 -4.95 -1.48 -10.65
C LEU A 113 -4.16 -2.24 -9.59
N ILE A 114 -4.52 -3.50 -9.37
CA ILE A 114 -3.83 -4.37 -8.41
C ILE A 114 -2.80 -5.19 -9.17
N THR A 115 -1.53 -5.02 -8.81
CA THR A 115 -0.41 -5.83 -9.32
C THR A 115 0.24 -6.61 -8.17
N ALA A 116 0.80 -7.77 -8.48
CA ALA A 116 1.59 -8.57 -7.55
C ALA A 116 3.01 -8.79 -8.07
N LEU A 117 3.83 -9.50 -7.29
CA LEU A 117 5.11 -9.96 -7.78
C LEU A 117 4.90 -10.87 -9.00
N GLU A 118 5.56 -10.53 -10.10
CA GLU A 118 5.54 -11.31 -11.33
C GLU A 118 6.11 -12.71 -11.10
N ARG A 119 5.40 -13.74 -11.56
CA ARG A 119 5.78 -15.14 -11.37
C ARG A 119 5.49 -15.95 -12.62
N PRO A 120 6.31 -16.99 -12.91
CA PRO A 120 6.04 -17.92 -14.00
C PRO A 120 4.64 -18.55 -13.86
N PRO A 121 3.89 -18.76 -14.96
CA PRO A 121 2.52 -19.29 -14.91
C PRO A 121 2.36 -20.64 -14.18
N ASP A 122 3.44 -21.41 -14.06
CA ASP A 122 3.46 -22.72 -13.41
C ASP A 122 3.86 -22.68 -11.92
N HIS A 123 4.03 -21.48 -11.35
CA HIS A 123 4.44 -21.30 -9.96
C HIS A 123 3.45 -21.96 -8.98
N PRO A 124 3.92 -22.64 -7.91
CA PRO A 124 3.06 -23.38 -6.98
C PRO A 124 1.90 -22.57 -6.37
N LEU A 125 2.15 -21.31 -6.02
CA LEU A 125 1.12 -20.43 -5.45
C LEU A 125 0.00 -20.08 -6.45
N ILE A 126 0.30 -20.03 -7.74
CA ILE A 126 -0.72 -19.81 -8.79
C ILE A 126 -1.59 -21.05 -8.91
N LYS A 127 -0.96 -22.23 -8.99
CA LYS A 127 -1.65 -23.52 -9.02
C LYS A 127 -2.52 -23.74 -7.78
N ALA A 128 -2.10 -23.19 -6.64
CA ALA A 128 -2.85 -23.21 -5.39
C ALA A 128 -3.99 -22.16 -5.32
N GLY A 129 -4.16 -21.30 -6.33
CA GLY A 129 -5.18 -20.24 -6.33
C GLY A 129 -4.94 -19.15 -5.27
N THR A 130 -3.68 -18.95 -4.89
CA THR A 130 -3.33 -17.97 -3.84
C THR A 130 -3.57 -16.55 -4.36
N ARG A 131 -4.34 -15.77 -3.60
CA ARG A 131 -4.62 -14.36 -3.92
C ARG A 131 -3.35 -13.51 -3.86
N PHE A 132 -3.31 -12.45 -4.67
CA PHE A 132 -2.22 -11.48 -4.79
C PHE A 132 -0.90 -12.10 -5.24
N VAL A 133 -0.98 -13.00 -6.22
CA VAL A 133 0.16 -13.70 -6.82
C VAL A 133 0.07 -13.58 -8.34
N GLY A 134 1.11 -13.05 -8.98
CA GLY A 134 1.18 -12.90 -10.44
C GLY A 134 1.08 -14.24 -11.18
N PRO A 135 0.98 -14.25 -12.52
CA PRO A 135 1.39 -13.17 -13.42
C PRO A 135 0.44 -11.96 -13.41
N ASN A 136 0.98 -10.80 -13.78
CA ASN A 136 0.23 -9.56 -13.96
C ASN A 136 -0.31 -9.39 -15.39
#